data_AF-A0A7J2U3J0-F1
#
_entry.id   AF-A0A7J2U3J0-F1
#
_cell.length_a   1.000
_cell.length_b   1.000
_cell.length_c   1.000
_cell.angle_alpha   90.00
_cell.angle_beta   90.00
_cell.angle_gamma   90.00
#
_symmetry.space_group_name_H-M   'P 1'
#
loop_
_entity.id
_entity.type
_entity.pdbx_description
1 polymer ?
#
loop_
_entity_poly.entity_id
_entity_poly.type
_entity_poly.pdbx_seq_one_letter_code
_entity_poly.pdbx_strand_id
1 'polypeptide(L)'
;MCSNDMWVWSTWVKTPLLKGRDLVIASACLRFINNDVLEKLGRGKVVLFACPEREHPALYGKIASIIRSSKPRTITVVTVDGSPHCFQLHAAVNEAEYILGEKIDKKHYVVVDGKELHEISPDAVRVARYLHLVEKLVKENPKILEELKKHSLEYIQSIM
;
A
#
# COMPACT_ATOMS: atom_id res chain seq x y z
N MET A 1 -7.90 14.14 22.64
CA MET A 1 -7.50 12.72 22.66
C MET A 1 -6.28 12.57 21.77
N CYS A 2 -5.09 12.29 22.30
CA CYS A 2 -3.98 11.88 21.45
C CYS A 2 -4.39 10.56 20.80
N SER A 3 -4.51 10.51 19.47
CA SER A 3 -4.76 9.23 18.81
C SER A 3 -3.53 8.34 19.04
N ASN A 4 -3.74 7.12 19.53
CA ASN A 4 -2.69 6.10 19.69
C ASN A 4 -2.27 5.51 18.33
N ASP A 5 -2.28 6.33 17.28
CA ASP A 5 -1.95 5.91 15.92
C ASP A 5 -0.46 5.61 15.84
N MET A 6 -0.11 4.39 15.46
CA MET A 6 1.27 4.04 15.13
C MET A 6 1.53 4.39 13.65
N TRP A 7 2.71 4.93 13.37
CA TRP A 7 3.11 5.32 12.01
C TRP A 7 4.35 4.56 11.58
N VAL A 8 4.46 4.20 10.30
CA VAL A 8 5.62 3.46 9.78
C VAL A 8 6.90 4.23 10.07
N TRP A 9 6.96 5.52 9.75
CA TRP A 9 8.21 6.30 9.84
C TRP A 9 8.69 6.52 11.28
N SER A 10 7.77 6.86 12.20
CA SER A 10 8.10 7.23 13.58
C SER A 10 8.04 6.09 14.60
N THR A 11 7.70 4.87 14.19
CA THR A 11 7.70 3.72 15.12
C THR A 11 9.11 3.18 15.37
N TRP A 12 9.41 2.88 16.64
CA TRP A 12 10.62 2.14 17.02
C TRP A 12 10.50 0.67 16.61
N VAL A 13 11.31 0.24 15.64
CA VAL A 13 11.18 -1.06 14.95
C VAL A 13 11.40 -2.30 15.82
N LYS A 14 11.88 -2.14 17.07
CA LYS A 14 12.09 -3.22 18.05
C LYS A 14 11.02 -3.27 19.14
N THR A 15 9.98 -2.46 19.03
CA THR A 15 8.90 -2.41 20.04
C THR A 15 8.21 -3.78 20.18
N PRO A 16 7.87 -4.23 21.41
CA PRO A 16 7.10 -5.44 21.63
C PRO A 16 5.74 -5.45 20.90
N LEU A 17 5.19 -4.27 20.61
CA LEU A 17 3.92 -4.12 19.90
C LEU A 17 3.96 -4.68 18.47
N LEU A 18 5.12 -4.81 17.83
CA LEU A 18 5.25 -5.34 16.47
C LEU A 18 5.73 -6.80 16.43
N LYS A 19 6.37 -7.28 17.50
CA LYS A 19 7.10 -8.54 17.50
C LYS A 19 6.17 -9.74 17.23
N GLY A 20 6.37 -10.43 16.11
CA GLY A 20 5.56 -11.60 15.75
C GLY A 20 4.08 -11.32 15.54
N ARG A 21 3.69 -10.08 15.25
CA ARG A 21 2.29 -9.66 15.04
C ARG A 21 1.92 -9.68 13.56
N ASP A 22 0.61 -9.69 13.29
CA ASP A 22 0.07 -9.39 11.96
C ASP A 22 -0.05 -7.87 11.82
N LEU A 23 0.49 -7.33 10.73
CA LEU A 23 0.53 -5.89 10.50
C LEU A 23 -0.43 -5.49 9.39
N VAL A 24 -1.03 -4.31 9.54
CA VAL A 24 -1.68 -3.58 8.45
C VAL A 24 -0.90 -2.29 8.24
N ILE A 25 -0.40 -2.07 7.04
CA ILE A 25 0.20 -0.81 6.64
C ILE A 25 -0.85 -0.07 5.79
N ALA A 26 -1.42 1.00 6.34
CA ALA A 26 -2.55 1.71 5.74
C ALA A 26 -2.14 3.11 5.25
N SER A 27 -2.68 3.57 4.12
CA SER A 27 -2.57 4.99 3.76
C SER A 27 -3.28 5.85 4.82
N ALA A 28 -2.61 6.90 5.30
CA ALA A 28 -3.09 7.69 6.43
C ALA A 28 -4.48 8.33 6.19
N CYS A 29 -4.80 8.68 4.94
CA CYS A 29 -6.08 9.26 4.57
C CYS A 29 -7.24 8.25 4.59
N LEU A 30 -6.97 6.93 4.56
CA LEU A 30 -8.00 5.91 4.43
C LEU A 30 -9.05 5.98 5.56
N ARG A 31 -8.65 6.32 6.78
CA ARG A 31 -9.56 6.48 7.92
C ARG A 31 -10.66 7.53 7.71
N PHE A 32 -10.42 8.51 6.85
CA PHE A 32 -11.39 9.56 6.53
C PHE A 32 -12.23 9.22 5.30
N ILE A 33 -11.77 8.27 4.49
CA ILE A 33 -12.37 7.90 3.21
C ILE A 33 -13.26 6.68 3.38
N ASN A 34 -12.75 5.66 4.09
CA ASN A 34 -13.46 4.42 4.37
C ASN A 34 -12.93 3.77 5.66
N ASN A 35 -13.43 4.25 6.80
CA ASN A 35 -13.04 3.73 8.12
C ASN A 35 -13.48 2.27 8.31
N ASP A 36 -14.60 1.87 7.73
CA ASP A 36 -15.13 0.49 7.87
C ASP A 36 -14.17 -0.55 7.28
N VAL A 37 -13.60 -0.28 6.10
CA VAL A 37 -12.56 -1.12 5.50
C VAL A 37 -11.32 -1.19 6.40
N LEU A 38 -10.89 -0.04 6.94
CA LEU A 38 -9.73 0.03 7.83
C LEU A 38 -9.95 -0.81 9.10
N GLU A 39 -11.11 -0.66 9.75
CA GLU A 39 -11.48 -1.44 10.94
C GLU A 39 -11.59 -2.93 10.63
N LYS A 40 -12.20 -3.29 9.50
CA LYS A 40 -12.33 -4.69 9.06
C LYS A 40 -10.97 -5.34 8.86
N LEU A 41 -10.05 -4.69 8.15
CA LEU A 41 -8.72 -5.23 7.87
C LEU A 41 -7.80 -5.16 9.10
N GLY A 42 -7.97 -4.16 9.95
CA GLY A 42 -7.19 -3.91 11.16
C GLY A 42 -7.58 -4.78 12.36
N ARG A 43 -8.77 -5.41 12.35
CA ARG A 43 -9.26 -6.21 13.48
C ARG A 43 -8.27 -7.30 13.89
N GLY A 44 -7.80 -7.23 15.14
CA GLY A 44 -6.83 -8.17 15.71
C GLY A 44 -5.37 -7.98 15.24
N LYS A 45 -5.11 -7.01 14.37
CA LYS A 45 -3.80 -6.68 13.79
C LYS A 45 -3.28 -5.36 14.34
N VAL A 46 -2.01 -5.08 14.08
CA VAL A 46 -1.39 -3.79 14.42
C VAL A 46 -1.41 -2.91 13.18
N VAL A 47 -2.12 -1.78 13.27
CA VAL A 47 -2.23 -0.82 12.17
C VAL A 47 -1.10 0.20 12.27
N LEU A 48 -0.34 0.32 11.19
CA LEU A 48 0.69 1.33 10.96
C LEU A 48 0.21 2.24 9.82
N PHE A 49 0.07 3.53 10.10
CA PHE A 49 -0.23 4.50 9.06
C PHE A 49 1.05 4.94 8.33
N ALA A 50 0.91 5.23 7.05
CA ALA A 50 1.96 5.83 6.24
C ALA A 50 1.36 6.83 5.25
N CYS A 51 2.14 7.86 4.93
CA CYS A 51 1.79 8.83 3.90
C CYS A 51 3.07 9.24 3.18
N PRO A 52 3.38 8.62 2.02
CA PRO A 52 4.59 8.93 1.25
C PRO A 52 4.69 10.40 0.80
N GLU A 53 3.59 11.16 0.83
CA GLU A 53 3.55 12.60 0.55
C GLU A 53 4.05 13.45 1.74
N ARG A 54 3.91 12.95 2.97
CA ARG A 54 4.36 13.64 4.21
C ARG A 54 5.65 13.06 4.77
N GLU A 55 5.94 11.81 4.45
CA GLU A 55 7.07 11.05 4.96
C GLU A 55 8.17 10.94 3.89
N HIS A 56 9.32 10.38 4.27
CA HIS A 56 10.40 10.17 3.33
C HIS A 56 10.00 9.09 2.30
N PRO A 57 10.26 9.29 0.99
CA PRO A 57 9.81 8.38 -0.08
C PRO A 57 10.42 6.97 0.04
N ALA A 58 11.61 6.84 0.63
CA ALA A 58 12.27 5.56 0.89
C ALA A 58 11.70 4.77 2.10
N LEU A 59 10.38 4.58 2.16
CA LEU A 59 9.73 3.79 3.23
C LEU A 59 10.19 2.32 3.27
N TYR A 60 10.67 1.79 2.14
CA TYR A 60 11.14 0.41 2.03
C TYR A 60 12.24 0.08 3.06
N GLY A 61 13.15 1.01 3.36
CA GLY A 61 14.21 0.78 4.33
C GLY A 61 13.68 0.67 5.77
N LYS A 62 12.67 1.49 6.10
CA LYS A 62 11.99 1.42 7.40
C LYS A 62 11.18 0.14 7.53
N ILE A 63 10.45 -0.24 6.49
CA ILE A 63 9.69 -1.50 6.44
C ILE A 63 10.64 -2.70 6.54
N ALA A 64 11.75 -2.71 5.81
CA ALA A 64 12.76 -3.76 5.89
C ALA A 64 13.32 -3.89 7.32
N SER A 65 13.57 -2.76 7.99
CA SER A 65 14.01 -2.73 9.38
C SER A 65 12.96 -3.30 10.34
N ILE A 66 11.66 -3.02 10.11
CA ILE A 66 10.54 -3.62 10.85
C ILE A 66 10.51 -5.14 10.65
N ILE A 67 10.58 -5.62 9.40
CA ILE A 67 10.56 -7.04 9.09
C ILE A 67 11.72 -7.75 9.78
N ARG A 68 12.95 -7.25 9.62
CA ARG A 68 14.16 -7.84 10.22
C ARG A 68 14.11 -7.88 11.75
N SER A 69 13.65 -6.78 12.37
CA SER A 69 13.73 -6.60 13.83
C SER A 69 12.56 -7.22 14.58
N SER A 70 11.35 -7.11 14.03
CA SER A 70 10.11 -7.54 14.67
C SER A 70 9.57 -8.86 14.15
N LYS A 71 10.01 -9.33 12.97
CA LYS A 71 9.58 -10.59 12.34
C LYS A 71 8.04 -10.74 12.36
N PRO A 72 7.29 -9.79 11.78
CA PRO A 72 5.85 -9.89 11.72
C PRO A 72 5.42 -11.17 10.98
N ARG A 73 4.28 -11.74 11.38
CA ARG A 73 3.75 -12.98 10.77
C ARG A 73 3.23 -12.71 9.36
N THR A 74 2.49 -11.62 9.20
CA THR A 74 1.91 -11.19 7.93
C THR A 74 1.96 -9.67 7.80
N ILE A 75 1.99 -9.18 6.55
CA ILE A 75 1.83 -7.76 6.23
C ILE A 75 0.68 -7.57 5.24
N THR A 76 -0.36 -6.85 5.65
CA THR A 76 -1.42 -6.39 4.76
C THR A 76 -1.17 -4.93 4.41
N VAL A 77 -1.06 -4.58 3.12
CA VAL A 77 -1.01 -3.18 2.67
C VAL A 77 -2.40 -2.79 2.19
N VAL A 78 -2.94 -1.67 2.66
CA VAL A 78 -4.22 -1.14 2.17
C VAL A 78 -4.12 0.36 1.91
N THR A 79 -4.47 0.78 0.70
CA THR A 79 -4.44 2.20 0.34
C THR A 79 -5.68 2.62 -0.43
N VAL A 80 -5.83 3.92 -0.67
CA VAL A 80 -6.76 4.42 -1.69
C VAL A 80 -6.16 4.17 -3.07
N ASP A 81 -7.01 3.84 -4.03
CA ASP A 81 -6.55 3.63 -5.39
C ASP A 81 -6.31 4.96 -6.15
N GLY A 82 -5.50 4.92 -7.21
CA GLY A 82 -5.24 6.06 -8.10
C GLY A 82 -4.28 7.12 -7.58
N SER A 83 -3.87 7.09 -6.31
CA SER A 83 -2.87 8.02 -5.77
C SER A 83 -1.44 7.58 -6.13
N PRO A 84 -0.63 8.43 -6.81
CA PRO A 84 0.75 8.09 -7.15
C PRO A 84 1.64 7.92 -5.91
N HIS A 85 1.30 8.59 -4.81
CA HIS A 85 1.99 8.46 -3.53
C HIS A 85 1.67 7.11 -2.87
N CYS A 86 0.39 6.71 -2.85
CA CYS A 86 -0.04 5.47 -2.21
C CYS A 86 0.54 4.23 -2.89
N PHE A 87 0.70 4.25 -4.22
CA PHE A 87 1.38 3.20 -4.96
C PHE A 87 2.78 2.88 -4.41
N GLN A 88 3.54 3.90 -4.01
CA GLN A 88 4.89 3.72 -3.46
C GLN A 88 4.90 2.84 -2.21
N LEU A 89 3.82 2.84 -1.42
CA LEU A 89 3.71 2.01 -0.22
C LEU A 89 3.61 0.52 -0.57
N HIS A 90 2.87 0.19 -1.62
CA HIS A 90 2.80 -1.18 -2.14
C HIS A 90 4.16 -1.63 -2.67
N ALA A 91 4.79 -0.78 -3.49
CA ALA A 91 6.12 -1.06 -4.04
C ALA A 91 7.18 -1.19 -2.93
N ALA A 92 7.08 -0.40 -1.87
CA ALA A 92 8.04 -0.42 -0.76
C ALA A 92 8.04 -1.72 0.04
N VAL A 93 6.89 -2.39 0.19
CA VAL A 93 6.83 -3.71 0.83
C VAL A 93 7.50 -4.78 -0.04
N ASN A 94 7.27 -4.75 -1.36
CA ASN A 94 7.95 -5.64 -2.30
C ASN A 94 9.48 -5.38 -2.31
N GLU A 95 9.89 -4.12 -2.27
CA GLU A 95 11.30 -3.74 -2.26
C GLU A 95 11.99 -4.15 -0.95
N ALA A 96 11.28 -4.06 0.19
CA ALA A 96 11.80 -4.51 1.47
C ALA A 96 12.14 -6.01 1.48
N GLU A 97 11.31 -6.86 0.86
CA GLU A 97 11.64 -8.29 0.66
C GLU A 97 12.92 -8.48 -0.16
N TYR A 98 13.04 -7.74 -1.27
CA TYR A 98 14.20 -7.80 -2.13
C TYR A 98 15.49 -7.44 -1.38
N ILE A 99 15.46 -6.33 -0.62
CA ILE A 99 16.59 -5.87 0.20
C ILE A 99 16.97 -6.91 1.26
N LEU A 100 15.98 -7.57 1.86
CA LEU A 100 16.22 -8.54 2.93
C LEU A 100 16.63 -9.92 2.43
N GLY A 101 16.36 -10.22 1.15
CA GLY A 101 16.52 -11.56 0.58
C GLY A 101 15.57 -12.59 1.18
N GLU A 102 14.44 -12.17 1.76
CA GLU A 102 13.46 -13.04 2.42
C GLU A 102 12.03 -12.72 1.96
N LYS A 103 11.22 -13.77 1.78
CA LYS A 103 9.80 -13.61 1.47
C LYS A 103 9.01 -13.46 2.76
N ILE A 104 8.05 -12.53 2.76
CA ILE A 104 7.05 -12.39 3.81
C ILE A 104 5.66 -12.71 3.26
N ASP A 105 4.82 -13.33 4.09
CA ASP A 105 3.41 -13.47 3.77
C ASP A 105 2.76 -12.08 3.74
N LYS A 106 2.32 -11.66 2.55
CA LYS A 106 1.77 -10.33 2.34
C LYS A 106 0.59 -10.32 1.38
N LYS A 107 -0.29 -9.35 1.61
CA LYS A 107 -1.42 -9.03 0.73
C LYS A 107 -1.45 -7.55 0.44
N HIS A 108 -1.88 -7.18 -0.76
CA HIS A 108 -2.07 -5.80 -1.16
C HIS A 108 -3.54 -5.58 -1.48
N TYR A 109 -4.08 -4.48 -0.96
CA TYR A 109 -5.45 -4.06 -1.21
C TYR A 109 -5.50 -2.59 -1.59
N VAL A 110 -6.41 -2.25 -2.48
CA VAL A 110 -6.75 -0.86 -2.81
C VAL A 110 -8.23 -0.62 -2.59
N VAL A 111 -8.58 0.61 -2.21
CA VAL A 111 -9.96 1.07 -2.08
C VAL A 111 -10.27 1.97 -3.27
N VAL A 112 -10.97 1.42 -4.25
CA VAL A 112 -11.37 2.11 -5.49
C VAL A 112 -12.53 3.05 -5.20
N ASP A 113 -12.43 4.29 -5.66
CA ASP A 113 -13.41 5.37 -5.48
C ASP A 113 -13.87 5.57 -4.02
N GLY A 114 -13.01 5.21 -3.06
CA GLY A 114 -13.31 5.26 -1.63
C GLY A 114 -14.33 4.21 -1.15
N LYS A 115 -14.75 3.27 -2.00
CA LYS A 115 -15.86 2.36 -1.72
C LYS A 115 -15.47 0.89 -1.80
N GLU A 116 -14.85 0.47 -2.90
CA GLU A 116 -14.68 -0.94 -3.21
C GLU A 116 -13.29 -1.45 -2.86
N LEU A 117 -13.22 -2.53 -2.08
CA LEU A 117 -11.96 -3.16 -1.70
C LEU A 117 -11.57 -4.21 -2.74
N HIS A 118 -10.42 -4.01 -3.39
CA HIS A 118 -9.87 -4.93 -4.39
C HIS A 118 -8.53 -5.51 -3.92
N GLU A 119 -8.33 -6.82 -4.06
CA GLU A 119 -7.04 -7.48 -3.80
C GLU A 119 -6.15 -7.37 -5.03
N ILE A 120 -4.90 -6.94 -4.83
CA ILE A 120 -3.90 -6.75 -5.88
C ILE A 120 -2.77 -7.76 -5.67
N SER A 121 -2.40 -8.47 -6.74
CA SER A 121 -1.29 -9.41 -6.66
C SER A 121 0.05 -8.68 -6.49
N PRO A 122 1.03 -9.28 -5.79
CA PRO A 122 2.39 -8.73 -5.73
C PRO A 122 3.01 -8.47 -7.11
N ASP A 123 2.63 -9.27 -8.12
CA ASP A 123 3.12 -9.13 -9.48
C ASP A 123 2.50 -7.95 -10.22
N ALA A 124 1.22 -7.64 -10.00
CA ALA A 124 0.61 -6.43 -10.54
C ALA A 124 1.33 -5.17 -10.00
N VAL A 125 1.67 -5.16 -8.72
CA VAL A 125 2.48 -4.07 -8.11
C VAL A 125 3.87 -3.99 -8.75
N ARG A 126 4.50 -5.12 -9.07
CA ARG A 126 5.79 -5.13 -9.78
C ARG A 126 5.64 -4.60 -11.21
N VAL A 127 4.68 -5.11 -11.98
CA VAL A 127 4.42 -4.70 -13.37
C VAL A 127 4.17 -3.19 -13.45
N ALA A 128 3.43 -2.62 -12.51
CA ALA A 128 3.17 -1.18 -12.45
C ALA A 128 4.46 -0.31 -12.36
N ARG A 129 5.61 -0.86 -11.91
CA ARG A 129 6.92 -0.17 -11.93
C ARG A 129 7.59 -0.18 -13.31
N TYR A 130 7.17 -1.07 -14.21
CA TYR A 130 7.78 -1.26 -15.52
C TYR A 130 6.84 -0.70 -16.61
N LEU A 131 6.96 0.59 -16.88
CA LEU A 131 6.06 1.30 -17.81
C LEU A 131 6.02 0.68 -19.22
N HIS A 132 7.12 0.07 -19.70
CA HIS A 132 7.11 -0.62 -20.99
C HIS A 132 6.20 -1.88 -21.00
N LEU A 133 6.04 -2.56 -19.86
CA LEU A 133 5.10 -3.68 -19.72
C LEU A 133 3.67 -3.16 -19.54
N VAL A 134 3.48 -2.08 -18.77
CA VAL A 134 2.17 -1.42 -18.64
C VAL A 134 1.68 -0.94 -20.01
N GLU A 135 2.55 -0.29 -20.78
CA GLU A 135 2.26 0.15 -22.15
C GLU A 135 1.88 -1.02 -23.06
N LYS A 136 2.61 -2.14 -22.96
CA LYS A 136 2.24 -3.36 -23.68
C LYS A 136 0.81 -3.81 -23.34
N LEU A 137 0.45 -3.83 -22.05
CA LEU A 137 -0.89 -4.21 -21.60
C LEU A 137 -1.98 -3.23 -22.07
N VAL A 138 -1.69 -1.92 -22.06
CA VAL A 138 -2.63 -0.89 -22.55
C VAL A 138 -2.88 -1.07 -24.06
N LYS A 139 -1.83 -1.33 -24.85
CA LYS A 139 -1.94 -1.61 -26.29
C LYS A 139 -2.69 -2.90 -26.59
N GLU A 140 -2.44 -3.96 -25.82
CA GLU A 140 -3.09 -5.25 -25.98
C GLU A 140 -4.56 -5.23 -25.52
N ASN A 141 -4.91 -4.33 -24.59
CA ASN A 141 -6.26 -4.19 -24.04
C ASN A 141 -6.73 -2.72 -23.98
N PRO A 142 -7.01 -2.08 -25.12
CA PRO A 142 -7.37 -0.66 -25.16
C PRO A 142 -8.66 -0.34 -24.39
N LYS A 143 -9.54 -1.32 -24.16
CA LYS A 143 -10.76 -1.16 -23.36
C LYS A 143 -10.48 -0.77 -21.91
N ILE A 144 -9.27 -1.00 -21.40
CA ILE A 144 -8.89 -0.57 -20.05
C ILE A 144 -8.94 0.96 -19.88
N LEU A 145 -8.77 1.71 -20.97
CA LEU A 145 -8.87 3.17 -20.95
C LEU A 145 -10.30 3.66 -20.73
N GLU A 146 -11.31 2.91 -21.22
CA GLU A 146 -12.72 3.19 -20.91
C GLU A 146 -13.03 2.94 -19.43
N GLU A 147 -12.36 1.96 -18.80
CA GLU A 147 -12.45 1.77 -17.35
C GLU A 147 -11.74 2.89 -16.60
N LEU A 148 -10.52 3.25 -17.00
CA LEU A 148 -9.75 4.34 -16.40
C LEU A 148 -10.53 5.66 -16.41
N LYS A 149 -11.27 5.93 -17.48
CA LYS A 149 -12.14 7.11 -17.63
C LYS A 149 -13.22 7.21 -16.56
N LYS A 150 -13.65 6.10 -15.95
CA LYS A 150 -14.66 6.12 -14.87
C LYS A 150 -14.07 6.61 -13.54
N HIS A 151 -12.77 6.43 -13.34
CA HIS A 151 -12.11 6.62 -12.04
C HIS A 151 -11.15 7.82 -12.02
N SER A 152 -10.47 8.13 -13.13
CA SER A 152 -9.42 9.14 -13.16
C SER A 152 -9.90 10.48 -13.71
N LEU A 153 -10.02 11.48 -12.83
CA LEU A 153 -10.29 12.87 -13.21
C LEU A 153 -9.18 13.45 -14.11
N GLU A 154 -7.92 13.08 -13.86
CA GLU A 154 -6.77 13.50 -14.67
C GLU A 154 -6.87 12.94 -16.08
N TYR A 155 -7.25 11.68 -16.22
CA TYR A 155 -7.41 11.05 -17.54
C TYR A 155 -8.59 11.65 -18.31
N ILE A 156 -9.72 11.91 -17.66
CA ILE A 156 -10.85 12.62 -18.28
C ILE A 156 -10.37 13.96 -18.83
N GLN A 157 -9.55 14.71 -18.08
CA GLN A 157 -9.05 16.01 -18.51
C GLN A 157 -8.03 15.93 -19.66
N SER A 158 -7.23 14.87 -19.76
CA SER A 158 -6.22 14.74 -20.83
C SER A 158 -6.79 14.37 -22.20
N ILE A 159 -8.05 13.92 -22.26
CA ILE A 159 -8.77 13.56 -23.49
C ILE A 159 -9.87 14.56 -23.89
N MET A 160 -10.08 15.62 -23.11
CA MET A 160 -10.96 16.74 -23.43
C MET A 160 -10.21 17.78 -24.27
#